data_AF-A0A819MLC5-F1
#
_entry.id   AF-A0A819MLC5-F1
#
_cell.length_a   1.000
_cell.length_b   1.000
_cell.length_c   1.000
_cell.angle_alpha   90.00
_cell.angle_beta   90.00
_cell.angle_gamma   90.00
#
_symmetry.space_group_name_H-M   'P 1'
#
loop_
_entity.id
_entity.type
_entity.pdbx_description
1 polymer ?
#
loop_
_entity_poly.entity_id
_entity_poly.type
_entity_poly.pdbx_seq_one_letter_code
_entity_poly.pdbx_strand_id
1 'polypeptide(L)'
;ETFLPNLVAKNKHEFSIGEDSDIVYNETVTLVSSRTYNETIQPDNRVEQRTQFIYDVNVLLKNFKTNRSVKVEYKQIIYGRSVRLIASNGECTQDGTILECKMTLEAEEEKLLSYNVEIIN
;
A
#
# COMPACT_ATOMS: atom_id res chain seq x y z
N GLU A 1 -0.32 -26.40 3.21
CA GLU A 1 0.88 -25.56 3.32
C GLU A 1 0.45 -24.11 3.14
N THR A 2 0.54 -23.32 4.20
CA THR A 2 0.13 -21.93 4.19
C THR A 2 1.36 -21.10 3.86
N PHE A 3 1.45 -20.63 2.62
CA PHE A 3 2.49 -19.68 2.24
C PHE A 3 2.23 -18.39 2.99
N LEU A 4 3.06 -18.12 4.00
CA LEU A 4 3.20 -16.80 4.61
C LEU A 4 3.50 -15.78 3.50
N PRO A 5 3.01 -14.53 3.59
CA PRO A 5 3.53 -13.47 2.74
C PRO A 5 5.04 -13.43 2.91
N ASN A 6 5.70 -13.64 1.78
CA ASN A 6 7.13 -13.76 1.69
C ASN A 6 7.76 -12.43 2.14
N LEU A 7 8.23 -12.38 3.40
CA LEU A 7 9.10 -11.32 3.92
C LEU A 7 10.42 -11.19 3.11
N VAL A 8 10.66 -12.05 2.11
CA VAL A 8 11.77 -12.00 1.13
C VAL A 8 11.38 -11.31 -0.19
N ALA A 9 10.14 -10.84 -0.36
CA ALA A 9 9.88 -9.75 -1.33
C ALA A 9 10.41 -8.39 -0.82
N LYS A 10 11.22 -8.40 0.24
CA LYS A 10 12.07 -7.30 0.73
C LYS A 10 12.93 -6.61 -0.33
N ASN A 11 12.99 -7.08 -1.59
CA ASN A 11 13.82 -6.49 -2.65
C ASN A 11 13.33 -6.79 -4.08
N LYS A 12 12.02 -7.04 -4.30
CA LYS A 12 11.51 -7.16 -5.69
C LYS A 12 10.45 -6.13 -5.99
N HIS A 13 10.92 -4.92 -6.21
CA HIS A 13 10.18 -3.90 -6.92
C HIS A 13 10.55 -4.03 -8.40
N GLU A 14 9.66 -4.60 -9.21
CA GLU A 14 9.76 -4.47 -10.66
C GLU A 14 9.14 -3.14 -11.03
N PHE A 15 9.98 -2.15 -11.33
CA PHE A 15 9.55 -0.89 -11.93
C PHE A 15 10.23 -0.72 -13.29
N SER A 16 9.40 -0.51 -14.32
CA SER A 16 9.84 0.05 -15.58
C SER A 16 9.86 1.56 -15.43
N ILE A 17 10.97 2.09 -14.92
CA ILE A 17 11.26 3.52 -15.04
C ILE A 17 11.69 3.71 -16.49
N GLY A 18 10.83 4.30 -17.32
CA GLY A 18 11.34 4.93 -18.54
C GLY A 18 12.37 5.96 -18.10
N GLU A 19 13.64 5.71 -18.42
CA GLU A 19 14.85 6.50 -18.09
C GLU A 19 14.63 7.95 -17.62
N ASP A 20 14.29 8.18 -16.35
CA ASP A 20 14.34 9.52 -15.76
C ASP A 20 14.89 9.40 -14.33
N SER A 21 16.19 9.62 -14.19
CA SER A 21 17.02 9.42 -12.98
C SER A 21 16.71 10.36 -11.80
N ASP A 22 15.68 11.19 -11.90
CA ASP A 22 15.53 12.41 -11.10
C ASP A 22 14.30 12.37 -10.18
N ILE A 23 13.77 11.17 -9.89
CA ILE A 23 12.73 10.96 -8.88
C ILE A 23 13.21 9.89 -7.92
N VAL A 24 13.20 10.20 -6.62
CA VAL A 24 13.43 9.20 -5.57
C VAL A 24 12.12 9.00 -4.83
N TYR A 25 11.84 7.73 -4.51
CA TYR A 25 10.77 7.38 -3.60
C TYR A 25 11.29 6.54 -2.45
N ASN A 26 10.72 6.72 -1.26
CA ASN A 26 10.97 5.89 -0.09
C ASN A 26 9.64 5.51 0.56
N GLU A 27 9.40 4.22 0.68
CA GLU A 27 8.18 3.66 1.26
C GLU A 27 8.45 3.09 2.64
N THR A 28 7.60 3.45 3.59
CA THR A 28 7.58 2.87 4.93
C THR A 28 6.18 2.36 5.23
N VAL A 29 6.10 1.09 5.62
CA VAL A 29 4.85 0.41 5.98
C VAL A 29 4.90 0.05 7.45
N THR A 30 3.94 0.56 8.21
CA THR A 30 3.76 0.20 9.62
C THR A 30 2.51 -0.67 9.77
N LEU A 31 2.68 -1.84 10.41
CA LEU A 31 1.55 -2.70 10.74
C LEU A 31 0.96 -2.30 12.10
N VAL A 32 -0.27 -1.85 12.09
CA VAL A 32 -1.08 -1.58 13.28
C VAL A 32 -2.07 -2.74 13.43
N SER A 33 -1.67 -3.75 14.21
CA SER A 33 -2.51 -4.92 14.45
C SER A 33 -3.54 -4.65 15.54
N SER A 34 -4.81 -4.47 15.19
CA SER A 34 -5.95 -4.76 16.08
C SER A 34 -6.37 -6.21 15.85
N ARG A 35 -5.96 -7.14 16.73
CA ARG A 35 -6.52 -8.50 16.70
C ARG A 35 -7.98 -8.44 17.13
N THR A 36 -8.89 -8.25 16.19
CA THR A 36 -10.33 -8.42 16.44
C THR A 36 -10.69 -9.86 16.10
N TYR A 37 -10.91 -10.70 17.13
CA TYR A 37 -11.40 -12.07 16.95
C TYR A 37 -12.90 -12.01 16.67
N ASN A 38 -13.30 -11.95 15.38
CA ASN A 38 -14.68 -12.16 15.00
C ASN A 38 -14.96 -13.66 14.95
N GLU A 39 -15.29 -14.24 16.09
CA GLU A 39 -15.80 -15.61 16.16
C GLU A 39 -17.21 -15.64 15.56
N THR A 40 -17.37 -16.25 14.39
CA THR A 40 -18.69 -16.59 13.87
C THR A 40 -18.85 -18.10 14.04
N ILE A 41 -19.61 -18.52 15.05
CA ILE A 41 -19.92 -19.94 15.25
C ILE A 41 -20.87 -20.36 14.13
N GLN A 42 -20.36 -21.07 13.13
CA GLN A 42 -21.23 -21.76 12.18
C GLN A 42 -21.89 -22.95 12.88
N PRO A 43 -23.13 -23.34 12.50
CA PRO A 43 -23.84 -24.48 13.09
C PRO A 43 -23.13 -25.85 12.96
N ASP A 44 -21.99 -25.92 12.27
CA ASP A 44 -21.19 -27.13 12.02
C ASP A 44 -19.87 -27.18 12.85
N ASN A 45 -19.78 -26.49 13.99
CA ASN A 45 -18.59 -26.45 14.87
C ASN A 45 -17.27 -25.98 14.21
N ARG A 46 -17.31 -25.37 13.02
CA ARG A 46 -16.14 -24.77 12.37
C ARG A 46 -15.95 -23.36 12.88
N VAL A 47 -14.84 -23.13 13.58
CA VAL A 47 -14.38 -21.78 13.94
C VAL A 47 -13.62 -21.21 12.75
N GLU A 48 -14.22 -20.27 12.01
CA GLU A 48 -13.48 -19.50 11.01
C GLU A 48 -12.80 -18.31 11.71
N GLN A 49 -11.50 -18.44 12.00
CA GLN A 49 -10.71 -17.33 12.53
C GLN A 49 -10.39 -16.36 11.39
N ARG A 50 -10.86 -15.12 11.49
CA ARG A 50 -10.46 -14.03 10.59
C ARG A 50 -9.52 -13.11 11.32
N THR A 51 -8.37 -12.81 10.72
CA THR A 51 -7.44 -11.83 11.29
C THR A 51 -7.54 -10.54 10.50
N GLN A 52 -7.87 -9.47 11.21
CA GLN A 52 -7.92 -8.11 10.68
C GLN A 52 -6.61 -7.39 11.02
N PHE A 53 -6.06 -6.69 10.04
CA PHE A 53 -4.86 -5.87 10.19
C PHE A 53 -5.09 -4.52 9.56
N ILE A 54 -4.63 -3.45 10.21
CA ILE A 54 -4.61 -2.12 9.62
C ILE A 54 -3.15 -1.77 9.35
N TYR A 55 -2.86 -1.28 8.15
CA TYR A 55 -1.53 -0.85 7.76
C TYR A 55 -1.57 0.64 7.46
N ASP A 56 -0.57 1.34 8.00
CA ASP A 56 -0.29 2.72 7.65
C ASP A 56 0.88 2.73 6.69
N VAL A 57 0.62 3.16 5.46
CA VAL A 57 1.64 3.26 4.41
C VAL A 57 1.97 4.72 4.19
N ASN A 58 3.26 5.02 4.16
CA ASN A 58 3.81 6.34 3.93
C ASN A 58 4.86 6.26 2.82
N VAL A 59 4.63 6.97 1.72
CA VAL A 59 5.51 7.04 0.56
C VAL A 59 5.99 8.48 0.41
N LEU A 60 7.26 8.71 0.72
CA LEU A 60 7.92 9.99 0.50
C LEU A 60 8.42 10.03 -0.95
N LEU A 61 8.02 11.06 -1.69
CA LEU A 61 8.37 11.24 -3.09
C LEU A 61 9.03 12.60 -3.28
N LYS A 62 10.15 12.62 -4.00
CA LYS A 62 10.87 13.85 -4.31
C LYS A 62 11.17 13.97 -5.79
N ASN A 63 10.81 15.10 -6.37
CA ASN A 63 11.17 15.49 -7.72
C ASN A 63 12.47 16.31 -7.69
N PHE A 64 13.53 15.84 -8.35
CA PHE A 64 14.80 16.56 -8.46
C PHE A 64 14.89 17.41 -9.74
N LYS A 65 13.87 17.41 -10.60
CA LYS A 65 13.81 18.34 -11.73
C LYS A 65 13.67 19.76 -11.20
N THR A 66 14.45 20.68 -11.75
CA THR A 66 14.47 22.10 -11.32
C THR A 66 13.54 22.98 -12.12
N ASN A 67 12.99 22.48 -13.24
CA ASN A 67 12.30 23.31 -14.24
C ASN A 67 10.95 22.75 -14.70
N ARG A 68 10.52 21.58 -14.20
CA ARG A 68 9.27 20.96 -14.61
C ARG A 68 8.66 20.13 -13.49
N SER A 69 7.33 20.06 -13.51
CA SER A 69 6.58 19.11 -12.70
C SER A 69 6.60 17.71 -13.30
N VAL A 70 6.38 16.71 -12.45
CA VAL A 70 6.25 15.32 -12.85
C VAL A 70 4.95 14.75 -12.28
N LYS A 71 4.24 14.00 -13.12
CA LYS A 71 3.11 13.18 -12.70
C LYS A 71 3.63 11.83 -12.24
N VAL A 72 3.30 11.47 -11.02
CA VAL A 72 3.65 10.18 -10.42
C VAL A 72 2.38 9.35 -10.30
N GLU A 73 2.46 8.12 -10.83
CA GLU A 73 1.46 7.08 -10.59
C GLU A 73 2.14 6.01 -9.73
N TYR A 74 1.63 5.81 -8.53
CA TYR A 74 2.11 4.82 -7.59
C TYR A 74 1.07 3.70 -7.47
N LYS A 75 1.51 2.46 -7.68
CA LYS A 75 0.65 1.27 -7.68
C LYS A 75 1.18 0.25 -6.69
N GLN A 76 0.32 -0.21 -5.79
CA GLN A 76 0.63 -1.26 -4.84
C GLN A 76 -0.37 -2.43 -5.00
N ILE A 77 0.16 -3.66 -5.01
CA ILE A 77 -0.66 -4.88 -5.01
C ILE A 77 -0.57 -5.49 -3.62
N ILE A 78 -1.73 -5.66 -2.96
CA ILE A 78 -1.84 -6.08 -1.58
C ILE A 78 -2.51 -7.46 -1.51
N TYR A 79 -1.78 -8.45 -1.01
CA TYR A 79 -2.32 -9.81 -0.89
C TYR A 79 -3.13 -9.98 0.40
N GLY A 80 -4.43 -10.24 0.26
CA GLY A 80 -5.33 -10.61 1.36
C GLY A 80 -6.67 -11.12 0.84
N ARG A 81 -7.49 -11.75 1.70
CA ARG A 81 -8.85 -12.19 1.30
C ARG A 81 -9.78 -11.02 1.03
N SER A 82 -9.64 -9.95 1.81
CA SER A 82 -10.32 -8.67 1.59
C SER A 82 -9.35 -7.54 1.91
N VAL A 83 -9.32 -6.54 1.05
CA VAL A 83 -8.53 -5.32 1.22
C VAL A 83 -9.50 -4.15 1.19
N ARG A 84 -9.31 -3.15 2.04
CA ARG A 84 -10.14 -1.94 2.07
C ARG A 84 -9.31 -0.71 2.41
N LEU A 85 -9.25 0.23 1.48
CA LEU A 85 -8.73 1.58 1.71
C LEU A 85 -9.65 2.29 2.71
N ILE A 86 -9.10 2.69 3.85
CA ILE A 86 -9.84 3.39 4.90
C ILE A 86 -9.74 4.90 4.66
N ALA A 87 -8.52 5.39 4.44
CA ALA A 87 -8.23 6.80 4.31
C ALA A 87 -6.99 7.00 3.44
N SER A 88 -6.93 8.13 2.74
CA SER A 88 -5.74 8.61 2.03
C SER A 88 -5.67 10.13 2.11
N ASN A 89 -4.45 10.67 2.11
CA ASN A 89 -4.22 12.12 1.98
C ASN A 89 -4.03 12.55 0.51
N GLY A 90 -3.97 11.60 -0.42
CA GLY A 90 -3.83 11.82 -1.86
C GLY A 90 -4.98 11.21 -2.66
N GLU A 91 -4.92 11.44 -3.98
CA GLU A 91 -5.85 10.85 -4.95
C GLU A 91 -5.54 9.36 -5.13
N CYS A 92 -6.05 8.54 -4.21
CA CYS A 92 -5.94 7.09 -4.24
C CYS A 92 -7.27 6.45 -4.59
N THR A 93 -7.20 5.41 -5.41
CA THR A 93 -8.32 4.55 -5.80
C THR A 93 -7.96 3.11 -5.51
N GLN A 94 -8.97 2.29 -5.28
CA GLN A 94 -8.80 0.87 -5.01
C GLN A 94 -9.68 0.05 -5.94
N ASP A 95 -9.09 -0.96 -6.57
CA ASP A 95 -9.79 -2.00 -7.31
C ASP A 95 -9.36 -3.38 -6.81
N GLY A 96 -10.23 -4.03 -6.05
CA GLY A 96 -9.93 -5.30 -5.39
C GLY A 96 -8.69 -5.20 -4.48
N THR A 97 -7.63 -5.93 -4.84
CA THR A 97 -6.35 -5.98 -4.11
C THR A 97 -5.35 -4.93 -4.58
N ILE A 98 -5.72 -4.07 -5.53
CA ILE A 98 -4.83 -3.10 -6.15
C ILE A 98 -5.17 -1.71 -5.65
N LEU A 99 -4.16 -0.99 -5.20
CA LEU A 99 -4.23 0.41 -4.78
C LEU A 99 -3.42 1.25 -5.75
N GLU A 100 -4.06 2.27 -6.33
CA GLU A 100 -3.44 3.18 -7.28
C GLU A 100 -3.60 4.62 -6.78
N CYS A 101 -2.48 5.30 -6.58
CA CYS A 101 -2.43 6.68 -6.14
C CYS A 101 -1.75 7.54 -7.20
N LYS A 102 -2.33 8.72 -7.44
CA LYS A 102 -1.82 9.68 -8.42
C LYS A 102 -1.46 10.98 -7.72
N MET A 103 -0.39 11.60 -8.16
CA MET A 103 -0.03 12.94 -7.70
C MET A 103 0.83 13.68 -8.71
N THR A 104 0.84 14.99 -8.60
CA THR A 104 1.77 15.85 -9.31
C THR A 104 2.77 16.43 -8.31
N LEU A 105 4.05 16.30 -8.64
CA LEU A 105 5.17 16.90 -7.92
C LEU A 105 5.71 18.06 -8.76
N GLU A 106 5.70 19.25 -8.21
CA GLU A 106 6.35 20.41 -8.80
C GLU A 106 7.88 20.25 -8.78
N ALA A 107 8.58 21.15 -9.48
CA ALA A 107 10.04 21.15 -9.48
C ALA A 107 10.60 21.28 -8.06
N GLU A 108 11.60 20.46 -7.73
CA GLU A 108 12.25 20.38 -6.41
C GLU A 108 11.32 20.04 -5.23
N GLU A 109 10.07 19.67 -5.52
CA GLU A 109 9.07 19.39 -4.51
C GLU A 109 9.29 18.02 -3.86
N GLU A 110 9.05 17.99 -2.55
CA GLU A 110 8.93 16.77 -1.76
C GLU A 110 7.52 16.69 -1.18
N LYS A 111 6.84 15.55 -1.38
CA LYS A 111 5.50 15.29 -0.83
C LYS A 111 5.43 13.91 -0.21
N LEU A 112 4.61 13.80 0.83
CA LEU A 112 4.29 12.55 1.49
C LEU A 112 2.90 12.08 1.06
N LEU A 113 2.84 10.92 0.39
CA LEU A 113 1.62 10.18 0.15
C LEU A 113 1.40 9.20 1.32
N SER A 114 0.27 9.32 2.01
CA SER A 114 -0.10 8.48 3.13
C SER A 114 -1.47 7.87 2.91
N TYR A 115 -1.60 6.57 3.19
CA TYR A 115 -2.89 5.88 3.18
C TYR A 115 -2.95 4.77 4.23
N ASN A 116 -4.17 4.54 4.73
CA ASN A 116 -4.45 3.45 5.66
C ASN A 116 -5.26 2.38 4.93
N VAL A 117 -4.83 1.13 5.07
CA VAL A 117 -5.48 -0.01 4.43
C VAL A 117 -5.76 -1.11 5.45
N GLU A 118 -6.98 -1.62 5.42
CA GLU A 118 -7.40 -2.78 6.17
C GLU A 118 -7.22 -4.04 5.32
N ILE A 119 -6.64 -5.08 5.92
CA ILE A 119 -6.50 -6.40 5.30
C ILE A 119 -7.16 -7.43 6.22
N ILE A 120 -8.06 -8.23 5.66
CA ILE A 120 -8.65 -9.40 6.31
C ILE A 120 -8.08 -10.65 5.67
N ASN A 121 -7.56 -11.54 6.50
CA ASN A 121 -7.02 -12.85 6.12
C ASN A 121 -7.79 -13.99 6.77
#